data_AF-A0A061B8N2-F1
#
_entry.id   AF-A0A061B8N2-F1
#
_cell.length_a   1.000
_cell.length_b   1.000
_cell.length_c   1.000
_cell.angle_alpha   90.00
_cell.angle_beta   90.00
_cell.angle_gamma   90.00
#
_symmetry.space_group_name_H-M   'P 1'
#
loop_
_entity.id
_entity.type
_entity.pdbx_description
1 polymer ?
#
loop_
_entity_poly.entity_id
_entity_poly.type
_entity_poly.pdbx_seq_one_letter_code
_entity_poly.pdbx_strand_id
1 'polypeptide(L)'
;MPTIATAFAETTKRSLTHQDMSKRVLRLYRKYLREAPVFIELYELDLPVAAVRTKIRQEFERNRFQKDLSVTNVLYAKGQMEFQELTNFWKQTPHVMRYFENEGETAWAPHAQVQDTFVNKFLKGF
;
A
#
# COMPACT_ATOMS: atom_id res chain seq x y z
N MET A 1 16.76 31.16 4.68
CA MET A 1 16.08 30.20 5.57
C MET A 1 16.08 28.84 4.89
N PRO A 2 16.77 27.80 5.41
CA PRO A 2 16.65 26.45 4.85
C PRO A 2 15.28 25.85 5.19
N THR A 3 14.69 25.09 4.28
CA THR A 3 13.43 24.38 4.49
C THR A 3 13.67 23.06 5.24
N ILE A 4 12.96 22.84 6.34
CA ILE A 4 13.05 21.62 7.16
C ILE A 4 12.13 20.54 6.58
N ALA A 5 12.53 19.28 6.67
CA ALA A 5 11.75 18.14 6.18
C ALA A 5 10.51 17.87 7.05
N THR A 6 9.47 17.30 6.44
CA THR A 6 8.24 16.88 7.11
C THR A 6 8.43 15.64 7.97
N ALA A 7 7.46 15.36 8.86
CA ALA A 7 7.48 14.16 9.69
C ALA A 7 7.55 12.88 8.83
N PHE A 8 8.35 11.91 9.27
CA PHE A 8 8.62 10.64 8.59
C PHE A 8 9.25 10.73 7.19
N ALA A 9 9.76 11.90 6.80
CA ALA A 9 10.53 12.05 5.57
C ALA A 9 11.80 11.19 5.61
N GLU A 10 12.11 10.52 4.50
CA GLU A 10 13.39 9.83 4.29
C GLU A 10 14.07 10.47 3.09
N THR A 11 15.35 10.84 3.23
CA THR A 11 16.15 11.31 2.10
C THR A 11 16.26 10.20 1.06
N THR A 12 15.92 10.50 -0.18
CA THR A 12 16.00 9.54 -1.28
C THR A 12 17.43 9.05 -1.45
N LYS A 13 17.65 7.77 -1.17
CA LYS A 13 18.93 7.09 -1.41
C LYS A 13 18.72 5.82 -2.25
N ARG A 14 19.64 5.58 -3.18
CA ARG A 14 19.65 4.38 -4.03
C ARG A 14 20.49 3.30 -3.38
N SER A 15 19.89 2.13 -3.15
CA SER A 15 20.60 0.93 -2.70
C SER A 15 21.40 0.36 -3.88
N LEU A 16 22.68 0.06 -3.65
CA LEU A 16 23.58 -0.52 -4.64
C LEU A 16 23.58 -2.06 -4.65
N THR A 17 23.13 -2.68 -3.55
CA THR A 17 23.07 -4.14 -3.40
C THR A 17 21.67 -4.59 -3.00
N HIS A 18 21.30 -5.81 -3.42
CA HIS A 18 20.03 -6.43 -3.04
C HIS A 18 19.92 -6.69 -1.53
N GLN A 19 21.05 -6.94 -0.86
CA GLN A 19 21.08 -7.18 0.58
C GLN A 19 20.71 -5.93 1.39
N ASP A 20 21.25 -4.75 1.03
CA ASP A 20 20.85 -3.49 1.64
C ASP A 20 19.38 -3.19 1.35
N MET A 21 18.96 -3.40 0.10
CA MET A 21 17.59 -3.19 -0.32
C MET A 21 16.58 -4.05 0.47
N SER A 22 16.88 -5.33 0.67
CA SER A 22 16.05 -6.25 1.46
C SER A 22 15.88 -5.77 2.90
N LYS A 23 16.96 -5.30 3.55
CA LYS A 23 16.89 -4.74 4.91
C LYS A 23 15.98 -3.51 4.99
N ARG A 24 16.06 -2.64 3.99
CA ARG A 24 15.22 -1.43 3.91
C ARG A 24 13.75 -1.78 3.71
N VAL A 25 13.44 -2.67 2.77
CA VAL A 25 12.07 -3.15 2.52
C VAL A 25 11.47 -3.80 3.77
N LEU A 26 12.21 -4.66 4.45
CA LEU A 26 11.75 -5.30 5.70
C LEU A 26 11.53 -4.28 6.82
N ARG A 27 12.36 -3.23 6.90
CA ARG A 27 12.15 -2.14 7.85
C ARG A 27 10.87 -1.38 7.54
N LEU A 28 10.64 -1.03 6.28
CA LEU A 28 9.41 -0.36 5.85
C LEU A 28 8.17 -1.21 6.13
N TYR A 29 8.21 -2.50 5.78
CA TYR A 29 7.14 -3.45 6.06
C TYR A 29 6.78 -3.51 7.55
N ARG A 30 7.81 -3.57 8.43
CA ARG A 30 7.59 -3.54 9.89
C ARG A 30 6.98 -2.23 10.37
N LYS A 31 7.32 -1.08 9.77
CA LYS A 31 6.69 0.22 10.10
C LYS A 31 5.20 0.17 9.79
N TYR A 32 4.83 -0.25 8.57
CA TYR A 32 3.43 -0.42 8.18
C TYR A 32 2.64 -1.34 9.11
N LEU A 33 3.19 -2.49 9.50
CA LEU A 33 2.50 -3.43 10.40
C LEU A 33 2.25 -2.86 11.80
N ARG A 34 3.13 -1.96 12.28
CA ARG A 34 3.02 -1.29 13.57
C ARG A 34 2.02 -0.14 13.53
N GLU A 35 1.98 0.62 12.45
CA GLU A 35 1.04 1.74 12.25
C GLU A 35 -0.36 1.29 11.81
N ALA A 36 -0.55 0.02 11.40
CA ALA A 36 -1.86 -0.51 11.02
C ALA A 36 -3.06 -0.16 11.94
N PRO A 37 -2.97 -0.28 13.29
CA PRO A 37 -4.05 0.17 14.18
C PRO A 37 -4.28 1.69 14.13
N VAL A 38 -3.22 2.50 13.98
CA VAL A 38 -3.33 3.96 13.86
C VAL A 38 -4.05 4.33 12.57
N PHE A 39 -3.78 3.64 11.46
CA PHE A 39 -4.50 3.88 10.20
C PHE A 39 -6.01 3.62 10.34
N ILE A 40 -6.42 2.63 11.12
CA ILE A 40 -7.84 2.34 11.34
C ILE A 40 -8.51 3.48 12.11
N GLU A 41 -7.87 3.95 13.18
CA GLU A 41 -8.37 5.05 14.00
C GLU A 41 -8.42 6.37 13.21
N LEU A 42 -7.34 6.67 12.48
CA LEU A 42 -7.18 7.93 11.76
C LEU A 42 -8.14 8.05 10.56
N TYR A 43 -8.45 6.93 9.90
CA TYR A 43 -9.31 6.90 8.71
C TYR A 43 -10.73 6.37 8.97
N GLU A 44 -11.05 6.06 10.23
CA GLU A 44 -12.34 5.49 10.64
C GLU A 44 -12.73 4.27 9.80
N LEU A 45 -11.79 3.33 9.64
CA LEU A 45 -12.00 2.15 8.79
C LEU A 45 -12.85 1.10 9.52
N ASP A 46 -13.94 0.66 8.89
CA ASP A 46 -14.78 -0.46 9.35
C ASP A 46 -14.13 -1.83 9.06
N LEU A 47 -12.84 -1.99 9.37
CA LEU A 47 -12.06 -3.19 9.08
C LEU A 47 -11.24 -3.62 10.30
N PRO A 48 -11.10 -4.93 10.57
CA PRO A 48 -10.24 -5.40 11.63
C PRO A 48 -8.76 -5.14 11.29
N VAL A 49 -7.92 -4.92 12.30
CA VAL A 49 -6.46 -4.74 12.16
C VAL A 49 -5.81 -5.87 11.34
N ALA A 50 -6.33 -7.09 11.47
CA ALA A 50 -5.86 -8.24 10.71
C ALA A 50 -6.08 -8.07 9.19
N ALA A 51 -7.22 -7.51 8.76
CA ALA A 51 -7.51 -7.27 7.35
C ALA A 51 -6.54 -6.23 6.77
N VAL A 52 -6.33 -5.11 7.47
CA VAL A 52 -5.36 -4.07 7.05
C VAL A 52 -3.95 -4.63 6.95
N ARG A 53 -3.50 -5.43 7.92
CA ARG A 53 -2.18 -6.09 7.85
C ARG A 53 -2.07 -7.09 6.71
N THR A 54 -3.15 -7.79 6.40
CA THR A 54 -3.23 -8.72 5.26
C THR A 54 -3.12 -7.95 3.95
N LYS A 55 -3.81 -6.81 3.82
CA LYS A 55 -3.70 -5.91 2.67
C LYS A 55 -2.27 -5.39 2.47
N ILE A 56 -1.64 -4.90 3.54
CA ILE A 56 -0.23 -4.49 3.52
C ILE A 56 0.64 -5.64 3.03
N ARG A 57 0.44 -6.86 3.53
CA ARG A 57 1.20 -8.03 3.06
C ARG A 57 0.98 -8.30 1.57
N GLN A 58 -0.26 -8.25 1.09
CA GLN A 58 -0.58 -8.47 -0.32
C GLN A 58 0.13 -7.46 -1.23
N GLU A 59 0.15 -6.18 -0.85
CA GLU A 59 0.82 -5.13 -1.62
C GLU A 59 2.34 -5.31 -1.69
N PHE A 60 2.96 -5.78 -0.61
CA PHE A 60 4.40 -6.12 -0.63
C PHE A 60 4.67 -7.39 -1.46
N GLU A 61 3.82 -8.41 -1.36
CA GLU A 61 3.94 -9.66 -2.12
C GLU A 61 3.72 -9.44 -3.62
N ARG A 62 2.87 -8.48 -4.03
CA ARG A 62 2.65 -8.11 -5.44
C ARG A 62 3.95 -7.84 -6.20
N ASN A 63 4.95 -7.28 -5.51
CA ASN A 63 6.24 -6.92 -6.10
C ASN A 63 7.40 -7.87 -5.69
N ARG A 64 7.11 -9.00 -5.03
CA ARG A 64 8.15 -9.88 -4.44
C ARG A 64 9.15 -10.42 -5.45
N PHE A 65 8.71 -10.71 -6.67
CA PHE A 65 9.53 -11.38 -7.68
C PHE A 65 10.29 -10.41 -8.59
N GLN A 66 10.30 -9.11 -8.26
CA GLN A 66 11.05 -8.11 -9.03
C GLN A 66 12.56 -8.34 -8.88
N LYS A 67 13.22 -8.64 -10.00
CA LYS A 67 14.68 -8.90 -10.05
C LYS A 67 15.51 -7.64 -10.23
N ASP A 68 14.96 -6.62 -10.90
CA ASP A 68 15.69 -5.39 -11.17
C ASP A 68 15.78 -4.50 -9.92
N LEU A 69 17.01 -4.24 -9.48
CA LEU A 69 17.30 -3.39 -8.33
C LEU A 69 16.88 -1.93 -8.55
N SER A 70 16.97 -1.42 -9.78
CA SER A 70 16.58 -0.04 -10.09
C SER A 70 15.08 0.17 -9.89
N VAL A 71 14.26 -0.75 -10.39
CA VAL A 71 12.82 -0.78 -10.18
C VAL A 71 12.49 -0.94 -8.70
N THR A 72 13.19 -1.83 -7.99
CA THR A 72 12.97 -2.04 -6.55
C THR A 72 13.26 -0.78 -5.72
N ASN A 73 14.28 0.00 -6.10
CA ASN A 73 14.56 1.29 -5.45
C ASN A 73 13.42 2.29 -5.64
N VAL A 74 12.85 2.37 -6.86
CA VAL A 74 11.70 3.25 -7.15
C VAL A 74 10.47 2.79 -6.37
N LEU A 75 10.21 1.49 -6.34
CA LEU A 75 9.08 0.92 -5.58
C LEU A 75 9.19 1.22 -4.08
N TYR A 76 10.39 1.11 -3.50
CA TYR A 76 10.62 1.47 -2.10
C TYR A 76 10.43 2.96 -1.85
N ALA A 77 10.96 3.83 -2.73
CA ALA A 77 10.77 5.26 -2.58
C ALA A 77 9.28 5.62 -2.59
N LYS A 78 8.50 5.04 -3.53
CA LYS A 78 7.04 5.18 -3.55
C LYS A 78 6.37 4.62 -2.29
N GLY A 79 6.78 3.46 -1.81
CA GLY A 79 6.26 2.90 -0.56
C GLY A 79 6.55 3.77 0.67
N GLN A 80 7.71 4.43 0.72
CA GLN A 80 8.03 5.36 1.80
C GLN A 80 7.22 6.68 1.69
N MET A 81 6.96 7.17 0.46
CA MET A 81 6.06 8.30 0.23
C MET A 81 4.63 7.99 0.67
N GLU A 82 4.11 6.83 0.25
CA GLU A 82 2.80 6.31 0.66
C GLU A 82 2.66 6.20 2.19
N PHE A 83 3.70 5.70 2.87
CA PHE A 83 3.72 5.62 4.33
C PHE A 83 3.62 6.99 4.97
N GLN A 84 4.36 7.96 4.43
CA GLN A 84 4.36 9.33 4.91
C GLN A 84 2.99 10.00 4.70
N GLU A 85 2.37 9.80 3.54
CA GLU A 85 1.05 10.33 3.21
C GLU A 85 -0.06 9.76 4.12
N LEU A 86 0.01 8.47 4.46
CA LEU A 86 -0.93 7.81 5.35
C LEU A 86 -0.75 8.26 6.82
N THR A 87 0.49 8.25 7.30
CA THR A 87 0.77 8.52 8.72
C THR A 87 0.56 9.99 9.08
N ASN A 88 0.84 10.90 8.14
CA ASN A 88 0.63 12.34 8.35
C ASN A 88 -0.80 12.81 8.04
N PHE A 89 -1.73 11.88 7.77
CA PHE A 89 -3.11 12.20 7.40
C PHE A 89 -3.24 13.14 6.19
N TRP A 90 -2.40 12.94 5.16
CA TRP A 90 -2.51 13.69 3.91
C TRP A 90 -3.50 13.04 2.94
N LYS A 91 -3.63 11.71 3.00
CA LYS A 91 -4.72 10.99 2.33
C LYS A 91 -6.03 11.20 3.07
N GLN A 92 -7.13 10.98 2.36
CA GLN A 92 -8.47 10.86 2.93
C GLN A 92 -8.95 9.41 2.84
N THR A 93 -9.92 9.02 3.66
CA THR A 93 -10.55 7.68 3.68
C THR A 93 -10.83 7.08 2.30
N PRO A 94 -11.43 7.78 1.30
CA PRO A 94 -11.65 7.18 -0.03
C PRO A 94 -10.36 6.69 -0.72
N HIS A 95 -9.23 7.38 -0.52
CA HIS A 95 -7.95 6.97 -1.10
C HIS A 95 -7.40 5.69 -0.45
N VAL A 96 -7.70 5.49 0.84
CA VAL A 96 -7.30 4.28 1.58
C VAL A 96 -8.21 3.12 1.22
N MET A 97 -9.52 3.37 1.11
CA MET A 97 -10.50 2.36 0.71
C MET A 97 -10.25 1.80 -0.69
N ARG A 98 -9.57 2.56 -1.56
CA ARG A 98 -9.13 2.09 -2.88
C ARG A 98 -8.29 0.81 -2.84
N TYR A 99 -7.50 0.59 -1.78
CA TYR A 99 -6.75 -0.66 -1.64
C TYR A 99 -7.67 -1.87 -1.42
N PHE A 100 -8.87 -1.66 -0.89
CA PHE A 100 -9.83 -2.71 -0.54
C PHE A 100 -10.92 -2.93 -1.60
N GLU A 101 -10.90 -2.19 -2.72
CA GLU A 101 -11.94 -2.26 -3.77
C GLU A 101 -12.22 -3.66 -4.32
N ASN A 102 -11.21 -4.54 -4.32
CA ASN A 102 -11.33 -5.90 -4.87
C ASN A 102 -11.58 -6.97 -3.78
N GLU A 103 -11.71 -6.58 -2.51
CA GLU A 103 -11.90 -7.51 -1.38
C GLU A 103 -13.38 -7.54 -0.93
N GLY A 104 -14.18 -8.31 -1.67
CA GLY A 104 -15.54 -8.69 -1.27
C GLY A 104 -16.58 -7.55 -1.26
N GLU A 105 -17.80 -7.88 -0.84
CA GLU A 105 -18.87 -6.91 -0.57
C GLU A 105 -18.53 -6.07 0.66
N THR A 106 -17.59 -5.15 0.52
CA THR A 106 -17.50 -4.02 1.46
C THR A 106 -18.62 -3.04 1.08
N ALA A 107 -19.18 -2.28 2.04
CA ALA A 107 -20.22 -1.26 1.79
C ALA A 107 -19.89 -0.28 0.63
N TRP A 108 -18.61 -0.18 0.27
CA TRP A 108 -18.05 0.71 -0.75
C TRP A 108 -17.77 0.05 -2.10
N ALA A 109 -17.89 -1.28 -2.22
CA ALA A 109 -17.60 -2.04 -3.44
C ALA A 109 -18.65 -3.16 -3.70
N PRO A 110 -19.93 -2.82 -3.93
CA PRO A 110 -21.02 -3.78 -4.10
C PRO A 110 -20.92 -4.65 -5.37
N HIS A 111 -19.91 -4.43 -6.22
CA HIS A 111 -19.72 -5.18 -7.49
C HIS A 111 -18.40 -5.94 -7.56
N ALA A 112 -17.64 -6.03 -6.46
CA ALA A 112 -16.31 -6.65 -6.43
C ALA A 112 -16.32 -8.17 -6.70
N GLN A 113 -17.49 -8.82 -6.68
CA GLN A 113 -17.63 -10.29 -6.78
C GLN A 113 -18.35 -10.80 -8.03
N VAL A 114 -18.45 -10.02 -9.11
CA VAL A 114 -18.82 -10.66 -10.39
C VAL A 114 -17.55 -11.30 -10.93
N GLN A 115 -17.39 -12.62 -10.72
CA GLN A 115 -16.51 -13.40 -11.57
C GLN A 115 -16.92 -13.07 -13.00
N ASP A 116 -16.07 -12.33 -13.69
CA ASP A 116 -16.31 -11.98 -15.08
C ASP A 116 -16.03 -13.22 -15.93
N THR A 117 -16.99 -14.14 -15.90
CA THR A 117 -17.10 -15.26 -16.82
C THR A 117 -17.11 -14.70 -18.24
N PHE A 118 -16.63 -15.46 -19.21
CA PHE A 118 -16.71 -15.10 -20.62
C PHE A 118 -18.08 -14.55 -21.02
N VAL A 119 -19.18 -15.19 -20.60
CA VAL A 119 -20.56 -14.74 -20.86
C VAL A 119 -20.84 -13.36 -20.27
N ASN A 120 -20.41 -13.08 -19.03
CA ASN A 120 -20.61 -11.77 -18.41
C ASN A 120 -19.83 -10.67 -19.14
N LYS A 121 -18.60 -10.96 -19.59
CA LYS A 121 -17.79 -10.02 -20.40
C LYS A 121 -18.42 -9.76 -21.77
N PHE A 122 -18.85 -10.84 -22.44
CA PHE A 122 -19.52 -10.78 -23.74
C PHE A 122 -20.81 -9.94 -23.68
N LEU A 123 -21.65 -10.13 -22.65
CA LEU A 123 -22.88 -9.36 -22.47
C LEU A 123 -22.63 -7.87 -22.15
N LYS A 124 -21.52 -7.56 -21.46
CA LYS A 124 -21.09 -6.18 -21.17
C LYS A 124 -20.44 -5.49 -22.37
N GLY A 125 -20.09 -6.22 -23.43
CA GLY A 125 -19.41 -5.67 -24.61
C GLY A 125 -17.92 -5.36 -24.41
N PHE A 126 -17.26 -6.05 -23.47
CA PHE A 126 -15.80 -6.04 -23.30
C PHE A 126 -15.12 -7.12 -24.14
#